data_AF-A0A957FZE0-F1
#
_entry.id   AF-A0A957FZE0-F1
#
_cell.length_a   1.000
_cell.length_b   1.000
_cell.length_c   1.000
_cell.angle_alpha   90.00
_cell.angle_beta   90.00
_cell.angle_gamma   90.00
#
_symmetry.space_group_name_H-M   'P 1'
#
loop_
_entity.id
_entity.type
_entity.pdbx_description
1 polymer ?
#
loop_
_entity_poly.entity_id
_entity_poly.type
_entity_poly.pdbx_seq_one_letter_code
_entity_poly.pdbx_strand_id
1 'polypeptide(L)'
;MLRDQQMFRLIARLISSRWARGNELYLGAYEDACAARLGPLHLEVNQSFVLDHEDASVSFHLPLPSHRTGSTGRSWARLHLGYRVCLGEEVIRQPGFHAYLHKPLVPVRPVQAAPGLDEDVPF
;
A
#
# COMPACT_ATOMS: atom_id res chain seq x y z
N MET A 1 -1.20 21.37 -11.53
CA MET A 1 0.01 20.99 -12.30
C MET A 1 1.32 21.47 -11.67
N LEU A 2 1.68 22.77 -11.64
CA LEU A 2 2.99 23.19 -11.10
C LEU A 2 3.18 22.78 -9.62
N ARG A 3 2.14 22.95 -8.79
CA ARG A 3 2.16 22.52 -7.38
C ARG A 3 2.34 21.01 -7.23
N ASP A 4 1.67 20.22 -8.06
CA ASP A 4 1.70 18.75 -7.97
C ASP A 4 3.09 18.23 -8.36
N GLN A 5 3.69 18.82 -9.39
CA GLN A 5 5.08 18.52 -9.78
C GLN A 5 6.08 18.89 -8.69
N GLN A 6 5.89 20.04 -8.02
CA GLN A 6 6.74 20.44 -6.90
C GLN A 6 6.62 19.48 -5.72
N MET A 7 5.39 19.05 -5.39
CA MET A 7 5.14 18.09 -4.33
C MET A 7 5.74 16.71 -4.65
N PHE A 8 5.55 16.22 -5.87
CA PHE A 8 6.13 14.97 -6.32
C PHE A 8 7.65 14.98 -6.17
N ARG A 9 8.31 16.03 -6.70
CA ARG A 9 9.77 16.18 -6.59
C ARG A 9 10.23 16.30 -5.14
N LEU A 10 9.46 16.96 -4.28
CA LEU A 10 9.76 17.05 -2.86
C LEU A 10 9.73 15.66 -2.21
N ILE A 11 8.68 14.88 -2.42
CA ILE A 11 8.55 13.52 -1.88
C ILE A 11 9.69 12.64 -2.38
N ALA A 12 9.97 12.64 -3.68
CA ALA A 12 11.07 11.88 -4.27
C ALA A 12 12.43 12.22 -3.64
N ARG A 13 12.70 13.52 -3.41
CA ARG A 13 13.93 13.99 -2.73
C ARG A 13 13.98 13.60 -1.25
N LEU A 14 12.83 13.57 -0.57
CA LEU A 14 12.77 13.12 0.83
C LEU A 14 13.08 11.64 0.94
N ILE A 15 12.58 10.80 0.02
CA ILE A 15 12.90 9.37 -0.06
C ILE A 15 14.40 9.14 -0.27
N SER A 16 15.04 9.91 -1.15
CA SER A 16 16.49 9.81 -1.41
C SER A 16 17.35 10.54 -0.37
N SER A 17 16.76 11.16 0.64
CA SER A 17 17.51 11.86 1.69
C SER A 17 18.17 10.90 2.68
N ARG A 18 19.28 11.32 3.31
CA ARG A 18 19.96 10.55 4.38
C ARG A 18 19.10 10.26 5.62
N TRP A 19 17.94 10.90 5.73
CA TRP A 19 17.03 10.77 6.87
C TRP A 19 15.97 9.69 6.60
N ALA A 20 15.78 9.32 5.34
CA ALA A 20 14.92 8.21 4.96
C ALA A 20 15.53 6.87 5.39
N ARG A 21 14.67 5.96 5.84
CA ARG A 21 15.02 4.63 6.34
C ARG A 21 14.04 3.60 5.80
N GLY A 22 14.49 2.34 5.74
CA GLY A 22 13.64 1.23 5.28
C GLY A 22 13.20 1.42 3.83
N ASN A 23 14.15 1.75 2.96
CA ASN A 23 13.87 1.90 1.53
C ASN A 23 13.47 0.53 0.97
N GLU A 24 12.26 0.45 0.45
CA GLU A 24 11.71 -0.69 -0.26
C GLU A 24 11.64 -0.31 -1.73
N LEU A 25 12.40 -1.00 -2.56
CA LEU A 25 12.41 -0.82 -4.01
C LEU A 25 11.72 -2.01 -4.65
N TYR A 26 10.74 -1.72 -5.50
CA TYR A 26 10.04 -2.70 -6.32
C TYR A 26 10.21 -2.30 -7.77
N LEU A 27 10.83 -3.20 -8.55
CA LEU A 27 11.04 -3.03 -9.99
C LEU A 27 10.19 -4.07 -10.70
N GLY A 28 9.07 -3.63 -11.25
CA GLY A 28 8.10 -4.47 -11.94
C GLY A 28 8.27 -4.39 -13.46
N ALA A 29 7.60 -5.31 -14.16
CA ALA A 29 7.57 -5.29 -15.63
C ALA A 29 6.75 -4.12 -16.21
N TYR A 30 5.98 -3.41 -15.38
CA TYR A 30 5.06 -2.35 -15.81
C TYR A 30 5.05 -1.10 -14.90
N GLU A 31 5.68 -1.20 -13.74
CA GLU A 31 5.75 -0.13 -12.75
C GLU A 31 7.05 -0.25 -11.95
N ASP A 32 7.65 0.90 -11.64
CA ASP A 32 8.70 1.02 -10.64
C ASP A 32 8.14 1.75 -9.43
N ALA A 33 8.34 1.20 -8.24
CA ALA A 33 7.87 1.79 -7.01
C ALA A 33 8.99 1.83 -5.96
N CYS A 34 9.04 2.93 -5.22
CA CYS A 34 9.95 3.12 -4.11
C CYS A 34 9.18 3.66 -2.90
N ALA A 35 9.33 3.00 -1.76
CA ALA A 35 8.78 3.44 -0.49
C ALA A 35 9.90 3.64 0.55
N ALA A 36 9.70 4.58 1.45
CA ALA A 36 10.63 4.86 2.54
C ALA A 36 9.94 5.46 3.75
N ARG A 37 10.65 5.53 4.87
CA ARG A 37 10.15 6.15 6.11
C ARG A 37 11.01 7.33 6.52
N LEU A 38 10.37 8.44 6.86
CA LEU A 38 10.99 9.61 7.46
C LEU A 38 10.35 9.86 8.83
N GLY A 39 10.90 9.20 9.86
CA GLY A 39 10.27 9.16 11.18
C GLY A 39 8.88 8.50 11.11
N PRO A 40 7.79 9.19 11.52
CA PRO A 40 6.43 8.64 11.44
C PRO A 40 5.83 8.72 10.03
N LEU A 41 6.46 9.46 9.11
CA LEU A 41 6.00 9.60 7.74
C LEU A 41 6.42 8.38 6.92
N HIS A 42 5.46 7.87 6.17
CA HIS A 42 5.67 6.95 5.07
C HIS A 42 5.61 7.73 3.77
N LEU A 43 6.60 7.50 2.92
CA LEU A 43 6.77 8.16 1.63
C LEU A 43 6.73 7.08 0.56
N GLU A 44 6.04 7.33 -0.53
CA GLU A 44 5.95 6.39 -1.65
C GLU A 44 6.00 7.18 -2.96
N VAL A 45 6.72 6.66 -3.94
CA VAL A 45 6.71 7.10 -5.33
C VAL A 45 6.47 5.86 -6.18
N ASN A 46 5.56 5.96 -7.14
CA ASN A 46 5.28 4.93 -8.13
C ASN A 46 5.28 5.57 -9.53
N GLN A 47 5.96 4.94 -10.47
CA GLN A 47 6.05 5.35 -11.86
C GLN A 47 5.58 4.18 -12.70
N SER A 48 4.39 4.31 -13.30
CA SER A 48 3.97 3.40 -14.35
C SER A 48 4.53 3.90 -15.67
N PHE A 49 5.17 3.02 -16.43
CA PHE A 49 5.71 3.35 -17.75
C PHE A 49 4.83 2.83 -18.89
N VAL A 50 3.87 1.94 -18.59
CA VAL A 50 2.87 1.47 -19.56
C VAL A 50 1.76 2.49 -19.72
N LEU A 51 1.35 3.06 -18.60
CA LEU A 51 0.32 4.06 -18.50
C LEU A 51 1.06 5.33 -18.13
N ASP A 52 0.93 6.41 -18.89
CA ASP A 52 1.60 7.70 -18.62
C ASP A 52 1.07 8.28 -17.29
N HIS A 53 1.56 7.73 -16.18
CA HIS A 53 1.08 7.95 -14.83
C HIS A 53 2.20 7.78 -13.83
N GLU A 54 2.39 8.82 -13.03
CA GLU A 54 3.28 8.79 -11.86
C GLU A 54 2.51 9.28 -10.65
N ASP A 55 2.68 8.64 -9.50
CA ASP A 55 2.13 9.14 -8.26
C ASP A 55 3.17 9.18 -7.14
N ALA A 56 3.02 10.16 -6.27
CA ALA A 56 3.80 10.29 -5.06
C ALA A 56 2.86 10.52 -3.89
N SER A 57 3.15 9.91 -2.75
CA SER A 57 2.35 10.07 -1.55
C SER A 57 3.19 10.23 -0.30
N VAL A 58 2.60 10.97 0.65
CA VAL A 58 3.09 11.09 2.02
C VAL A 58 1.95 10.73 2.95
N SER A 59 2.21 9.84 3.90
CA SER A 59 1.19 9.35 4.82
C SER A 59 1.74 9.07 6.22
N PHE A 60 0.83 9.04 7.20
CA PHE A 60 1.07 8.58 8.55
C PHE A 60 0.40 7.23 8.75
N HIS A 61 1.13 6.28 9.33
CA HIS A 61 0.63 4.95 9.65
C HIS A 61 0.48 4.83 11.17
N LEU A 62 -0.76 4.95 11.66
CA LEU A 62 -1.07 4.91 13.08
C LEU A 62 -1.58 3.51 13.48
N PRO A 63 -0.95 2.83 14.45
CA PRO A 63 -1.50 1.60 14.98
C PRO A 63 -2.74 1.92 15.82
N LEU A 64 -3.87 1.31 15.48
CA LEU A 64 -5.10 1.42 16.23
C LEU A 64 -5.42 0.09 16.91
N PRO A 65 -5.75 0.09 18.21
CA PRO A 65 -6.26 -1.10 18.85
C PRO A 65 -7.60 -1.49 18.20
N SER A 66 -7.72 -2.75 17.81
CA SER A 66 -8.94 -3.29 17.22
C SER A 66 -9.44 -4.46 18.05
N HIS A 67 -10.72 -4.44 18.38
CA HIS A 67 -11.40 -5.61 18.92
C HIS A 67 -11.74 -6.56 17.77
N ARG A 68 -11.33 -7.81 17.91
CA ARG A 68 -11.63 -8.87 16.95
C ARG A 68 -12.94 -9.53 17.37
N THR A 69 -14.01 -9.31 16.59
CA THR A 69 -15.30 -9.99 16.82
C THR A 69 -15.08 -11.50 16.71
N GLY A 70 -15.26 -12.25 17.81
CA GLY A 70 -15.10 -13.71 17.85
C GLY A 70 -13.69 -14.25 18.18
N SER A 71 -12.74 -13.41 18.64
CA SER A 71 -11.42 -13.87 19.11
C SER A 71 -11.06 -13.18 20.43
N THR A 72 -10.54 -13.94 21.39
CA THR A 72 -10.03 -13.45 22.68
C THR A 72 -8.71 -12.66 22.57
N GLY A 73 -8.17 -12.48 21.36
CA GLY A 73 -6.93 -11.74 21.12
C GLY A 73 -7.17 -10.30 20.64
N ARG A 74 -6.39 -9.35 21.18
CA ARG A 74 -6.29 -8.00 20.63
C ARG A 74 -5.61 -8.07 19.26
N SER A 75 -6.22 -7.47 18.24
CA SER A 75 -5.56 -7.23 16.96
C SER A 75 -5.21 -5.75 16.81
N TRP A 76 -4.21 -5.46 15.98
CA TRP A 76 -3.84 -4.10 15.65
C TRP A 76 -4.25 -3.83 14.20
N ALA A 77 -5.09 -2.82 14.01
CA ALA A 77 -5.35 -2.26 12.70
C ALA A 77 -4.33 -1.14 12.44
N ARG A 78 -4.10 -0.78 11.18
CA ARG A 78 -3.28 0.38 10.80
C ARG A 78 -4.16 1.40 10.11
N LEU A 79 -4.28 2.59 10.68
CA LEU A 79 -4.91 3.73 10.02
C LEU A 79 -3.85 4.43 9.17
N HIS A 80 -4.13 4.55 7.88
CA HIS A 80 -3.32 5.28 6.92
C HIS A 80 -4.02 6.61 6.65
N LEU A 81 -3.34 7.72 6.95
CA LEU A 81 -3.80 9.08 6.65
C LEU A 81 -2.75 9.75 5.78
N GLY A 82 -3.11 10.21 4.60
CA GLY A 82 -2.10 10.74 3.69
C GLY A 82 -2.64 11.67 2.63
N TYR A 83 -1.70 12.16 1.83
CA TYR A 83 -1.95 12.97 0.67
C TYR A 83 -1.18 12.36 -0.52
N ARG A 84 -1.87 12.25 -1.66
CA ARG A 84 -1.30 11.75 -2.91
C ARG A 84 -1.36 12.83 -3.98
N VAL A 85 -0.28 12.96 -4.74
CA VAL A 85 -0.27 13.69 -6.00
C VAL A 85 -0.09 12.72 -7.14
N CYS A 86 -0.75 12.99 -8.25
CA CYS A 86 -0.63 12.22 -9.48
C CYS A 86 -0.17 13.16 -10.60
N LEU A 87 0.71 12.67 -11.45
CA LEU A 87 1.19 13.29 -12.68
C LEU A 87 0.91 12.33 -13.85
N GLY A 88 1.02 12.84 -15.07
CA GLY A 88 0.71 12.10 -16.30
C GLY A 88 -0.71 12.37 -16.82
N GLU A 89 -0.97 11.89 -18.03
CA GLU A 89 -2.27 12.06 -18.69
C GLU A 89 -3.33 11.11 -18.13
N GLU A 90 -2.92 9.94 -17.64
CA GLU A 90 -3.86 8.95 -17.10
C GLU A 90 -4.08 9.12 -15.59
N VAL A 91 -5.32 8.98 -15.15
CA VAL A 91 -5.69 9.04 -13.73
C VAL A 91 -6.00 7.62 -13.23
N ILE A 92 -4.96 6.85 -12.94
CA ILE A 92 -5.10 5.49 -12.38
C ILE A 92 -5.54 5.54 -10.91
N ARG A 93 -5.03 6.54 -10.17
CA ARG A 93 -5.28 6.73 -8.74
C ARG A 93 -5.86 8.11 -8.48
N GLN A 94 -6.76 8.19 -7.51
CA GLN A 94 -7.35 9.47 -7.10
C GLN A 94 -6.31 10.34 -6.35
N PRO A 95 -6.00 11.56 -6.83
CA PRO A 95 -5.16 12.49 -6.10
C PRO A 95 -5.93 13.13 -4.94
N GLY A 96 -5.19 13.65 -3.96
CA GLY A 96 -5.73 14.35 -2.80
C GLY A 96 -5.55 13.61 -1.49
N PHE A 97 -6.35 14.01 -0.49
CA PHE A 97 -6.33 13.39 0.83
C PHE A 97 -7.00 12.03 0.80
N HIS A 98 -6.39 11.05 1.49
CA HIS A 98 -6.94 9.73 1.67
C HIS A 98 -6.83 9.28 3.13
N ALA A 99 -7.82 8.52 3.55
CA ALA A 99 -7.86 7.88 4.86
C ALA A 99 -8.43 6.48 4.70
N TYR A 100 -7.68 5.45 5.10
CA TYR A 100 -8.16 4.07 5.07
C TYR A 100 -7.60 3.25 6.23
N LEU A 101 -8.39 2.27 6.67
CA LEU A 101 -8.04 1.38 7.76
C LEU A 101 -7.65 0.02 7.20
N HIS A 102 -6.36 -0.31 7.28
CA HIS A 102 -5.86 -1.64 6.96
C HIS A 102 -6.08 -2.56 8.17
N LYS A 103 -7.05 -3.48 8.05
CA LYS A 103 -7.27 -4.55 9.02
C LYS A 103 -6.51 -5.81 8.57
N PRO A 104 -5.80 -6.51 9.47
CA PRO A 104 -5.18 -7.78 9.12
C PRO A 104 -6.25 -8.78 8.63
N LEU A 105 -5.96 -9.47 7.53
CA LEU A 105 -6.85 -10.50 6.98
C LEU A 105 -7.10 -11.59 8.02
N VAL A 106 -8.31 -12.13 8.04
CA VAL A 106 -8.62 -13.32 8.85
C VAL A 106 -7.80 -14.47 8.27
N PRO A 107 -6.93 -15.14 9.06
CA PRO A 107 -6.27 -16.33 8.57
C PRO A 107 -7.35 -17.35 8.22
N VAL A 108 -7.46 -17.67 6.93
CA VAL A 108 -8.32 -18.75 6.45
C VAL A 108 -7.74 -20.02 7.02
N ARG A 109 -8.48 -20.68 7.92
CA ARG A 109 -8.12 -22.04 8.32
C ARG A 109 -8.29 -22.90 7.07
N PRO A 110 -7.27 -23.64 6.63
CA PRO A 110 -7.47 -24.59 5.54
C PRO A 110 -8.59 -25.53 5.97
N VAL A 111 -9.65 -25.60 5.15
CA VAL A 111 -10.66 -26.64 5.29
C VAL A 111 -9.90 -27.93 5.04
N GLN A 112 -9.78 -28.79 6.05
CA GLN A 112 -9.33 -30.15 5.81
C GLN A 112 -10.31 -30.76 4.82
N ALA A 113 -9.83 -31.10 3.62
CA ALA A 113 -10.60 -31.94 2.71
C ALA A 113 -10.99 -33.18 3.52
N ALA A 114 -12.30 -33.43 3.63
CA ALA A 114 -12.78 -34.64 4.26
C ALA A 114 -12.16 -35.82 3.49
N PRO A 115 -11.41 -36.72 4.13
CA PRO A 115 -10.91 -37.90 3.45
C PRO A 115 -12.13 -38.80 3.17
N GLY A 116 -12.45 -39.01 1.89
CA GLY A 116 -13.35 -40.10 1.49
C GLY A 116 -14.56 -39.74 0.61
N LEU A 117 -14.37 -38.98 -0.47
CA LEU A 117 -15.26 -39.07 -1.63
C LEU A 117 -14.42 -39.23 -2.90
N ASP A 118 -13.65 -40.33 -2.95
CA ASP A 118 -13.43 -41.02 -4.22
C ASP A 118 -14.78 -41.67 -4.58
N GLU A 119 -15.71 -40.88 -5.11
CA GLU A 119 -16.83 -41.46 -5.86
C GLU A 119 -16.34 -41.61 -7.29
N ASP A 120 -16.08 -42.86 -7.65
CA ASP A 120 -15.91 -43.35 -9.02
C ASP A 120 -16.90 -42.65 -9.95
N VAL A 121 -16.38 -41.80 -10.84
CA VAL A 121 -17.14 -41.30 -11.98
C VAL A 121 -16.92 -42.30 -13.12
N PRO A 122 -17.88 -43.18 -13.45
CA PRO A 122 -17.77 -43.97 -14.67
C PRO A 122 -17.96 -43.03 -15.87
N PHE A 123 -17.03 -43.13 -16.82
CA PHE A 123 -17.02 -42.46 -18.11
C PHE A 123 -18.30 -42.69 -18.93
#